data_AF-A0A953TJK6-F1
#
_entry.id   AF-A0A953TJK6-F1
#
_cell.length_a   1.000
_cell.length_b   1.000
_cell.length_c   1.000
_cell.angle_alpha   90.00
_cell.angle_beta   90.00
_cell.angle_gamma   90.00
#
_symmetry.space_group_name_H-M   'P 1'
#
loop_
_entity.id
_entity.type
_entity.pdbx_description
1 polymer ?
#
loop_
_entity_poly.entity_id
_entity_poly.type
_entity_poly.pdbx_seq_one_letter_code
_entity_poly.pdbx_strand_id
1 'polypeptide(L)'
;YDVMDRHYNEYVHRRINHSEKIYVMGDVHTNTIDGFWALVKTGIRGVYHSVGRHYLQTYLNEYSFRYNRRFDVQPMFLSFLRQVEKRDAVIRRESVMIEPF
;
A
#
# COMPACT_ATOMS: atom_id res chain seq x y z
N TYR A 1 1.16 -7.09 26.73
CA TYR A 1 0.72 -6.52 25.45
C TYR A 1 -0.81 -6.50 25.29
N ASP A 2 -1.60 -6.85 26.32
CA ASP A 2 -3.07 -6.82 26.32
C ASP A 2 -3.69 -5.48 26.76
N VAL A 3 -3.03 -4.35 26.47
CA VAL A 3 -3.45 -3.03 27.02
C VAL A 3 -3.79 -1.99 25.95
N MET A 4 -4.05 -2.41 24.71
CA MET A 4 -4.51 -1.52 23.63
C MET A 4 -5.97 -1.75 23.29
N ASP A 5 -6.82 -1.82 24.32
CA ASP A 5 -8.29 -1.79 24.19
C ASP A 5 -8.87 -0.42 24.59
N ARG A 6 -8.03 0.62 24.60
CA ARG A 6 -8.41 1.98 24.99
C ARG A 6 -7.94 2.99 23.93
N HIS A 7 -8.76 3.16 22.90
CA HIS A 7 -9.39 4.44 22.49
C HIS A 7 -9.82 4.48 21.01
N TYR A 8 -11.12 4.74 20.82
CA TYR A 8 -11.76 5.57 19.78
C TYR A 8 -11.52 5.23 18.30
N ASN A 9 -11.81 4.00 17.90
CA ASN A 9 -12.30 3.72 16.55
C ASN A 9 -13.18 2.47 16.61
N GLU A 10 -14.38 2.51 16.03
CA GLU A 10 -15.39 1.44 16.05
C GLU A 10 -14.99 0.22 15.16
N TYR A 11 -13.73 -0.21 15.20
CA TYR A 11 -13.25 -1.35 14.43
C TYR A 11 -13.14 -2.58 15.32
N VAL A 12 -13.88 -3.64 14.97
CA VAL A 12 -13.78 -4.94 15.63
C VAL A 12 -12.49 -5.64 15.17
N HIS A 13 -11.48 -5.66 16.05
CA HIS A 13 -10.24 -6.37 15.76
C HIS A 13 -10.40 -7.88 15.97
N ARG A 14 -9.98 -8.69 14.99
CA ARG A 14 -10.00 -10.15 15.05
C ARG A 14 -8.59 -10.70 14.81
N ARG A 15 -8.31 -11.89 15.35
CA ARG A 15 -6.99 -12.53 15.32
C ARG A 15 -7.12 -13.99 14.91
N ILE A 16 -6.05 -14.54 14.33
CA ILE A 16 -5.94 -15.95 13.92
C ILE A 16 -4.68 -16.53 14.53
N ASN A 17 -4.78 -17.75 15.04
CA ASN A 17 -3.64 -18.46 15.57
C ASN A 17 -3.00 -19.40 14.53
N HIS A 18 -1.95 -18.91 13.85
CA HIS A 18 -1.18 -19.72 12.91
C HIS A 18 -0.41 -20.87 13.57
N SER A 19 -0.11 -20.83 14.88
CA SER A 19 0.60 -21.94 15.56
C SER A 19 -0.26 -23.19 15.68
N GLU A 20 -1.58 -23.01 15.74
CA GLU A 20 -2.57 -24.09 15.72
C GLU A 20 -2.87 -24.59 14.30
N LYS A 21 -2.11 -24.12 13.29
CA LYS A 21 -2.33 -24.41 11.86
C LYS A 21 -3.70 -23.92 11.36
N ILE A 22 -4.24 -22.88 11.99
CA ILE A 22 -5.44 -22.18 11.52
C ILE A 22 -4.96 -20.99 10.68
N TYR A 23 -5.37 -20.95 9.41
CA TYR A 23 -4.97 -19.89 8.45
C TYR A 23 -6.14 -19.05 7.95
N VAL A 24 -7.36 -19.57 8.06
CA VAL A 24 -8.60 -18.90 7.63
C VAL A 24 -9.70 -19.23 8.63
N MET A 25 -10.43 -18.21 9.08
CA MET A 25 -11.62 -18.34 9.91
C MET A 25 -12.74 -17.46 9.35
N GLY A 26 -13.53 -17.99 8.41
CA GLY A 26 -14.49 -17.20 7.64
C GLY A 26 -13.77 -16.06 6.89
N ASP A 27 -14.25 -14.83 7.06
CA ASP A 27 -13.64 -13.63 6.47
C ASP A 27 -12.41 -13.11 7.24
N VAL A 28 -12.00 -13.79 8.31
CA VAL A 28 -10.80 -13.45 9.07
C VAL A 28 -9.65 -14.25 8.47
N HIS A 29 -8.74 -13.57 7.76
CA HIS A 29 -7.48 -14.12 7.24
C HIS A 29 -6.44 -13.02 6.99
N THR A 30 -5.16 -13.35 7.02
CA THR A 30 -4.06 -12.43 6.64
C THR A 30 -3.54 -12.64 5.21
N ASN A 31 -4.12 -13.59 4.48
CA ASN A 31 -3.67 -14.02 3.14
C ASN A 31 -3.42 -12.86 2.14
N THR A 32 -4.26 -11.82 2.16
CA THR A 32 -4.10 -10.66 1.28
C THR A 32 -2.80 -9.90 1.57
N ILE A 33 -2.55 -9.56 2.83
CA ILE A 33 -1.36 -8.79 3.22
C ILE A 33 -0.09 -9.65 3.14
N ASP A 34 -0.19 -10.94 3.45
CA ASP A 34 0.93 -11.88 3.31
C ASP A 34 1.34 -12.05 1.85
N GLY A 35 0.36 -12.15 0.95
CA GLY A 35 0.59 -12.18 -0.50
C GLY A 35 1.26 -10.90 -1.03
N PHE A 36 0.83 -9.73 -0.55
CA PHE A 36 1.49 -8.46 -0.86
C PHE A 36 2.97 -8.47 -0.46
N TRP A 37 3.28 -8.87 0.77
CA TRP A 37 4.66 -8.93 1.24
C TRP A 37 5.52 -9.97 0.52
N ALA A 38 4.92 -11.09 0.08
CA ALA A 38 5.62 -12.07 -0.74
C ALA A 38 6.13 -11.43 -2.04
N LEU A 39 5.30 -10.63 -2.72
CA LEU A 39 5.66 -9.92 -3.96
C LEU A 39 6.77 -8.89 -3.73
N VAL A 40 6.65 -8.07 -2.68
CA VAL A 40 7.67 -7.06 -2.32
C VAL A 40 9.02 -7.73 -2.09
N LYS A 41 9.07 -8.78 -1.26
CA LYS A 41 10.31 -9.50 -0.93
C LYS A 41 10.97 -10.12 -2.16
N THR A 42 10.19 -10.74 -3.04
CA THR A 42 10.70 -11.33 -4.29
C THR A 42 11.26 -10.26 -5.22
N GLY A 43 10.56 -9.12 -5.33
CA GLY A 43 11.02 -7.99 -6.12
C GLY A 43 12.33 -7.38 -5.64
N ILE A 44 12.46 -7.17 -4.33
CA ILE A 44 13.71 -6.68 -3.71
C ILE A 44 14.87 -7.66 -3.96
N ARG A 45 14.61 -8.97 -3.96
CA ARG A 45 15.65 -9.98 -4.23
C ARG A 45 16.06 -10.04 -5.70
N GLY A 46 15.13 -9.83 -6.64
CA GLY A 46 15.35 -10.06 -8.06
C GLY A 46 15.55 -8.80 -8.90
N VAL A 47 14.65 -7.83 -8.78
CA VAL A 47 14.58 -6.65 -9.66
C VAL A 47 15.48 -5.52 -9.17
N TYR A 48 15.58 -5.34 -7.85
CA TYR A 48 16.34 -4.23 -7.27
C TYR A 48 17.69 -4.71 -6.72
N HIS A 49 18.79 -4.26 -7.33
CA HIS A 49 20.13 -4.50 -6.80
C HIS A 49 20.47 -3.42 -5.76
N SER A 50 20.11 -3.67 -4.50
CA SER A 50 20.21 -2.77 -3.35
C SER A 50 19.07 -1.76 -3.21
N VAL A 51 18.43 -1.77 -2.04
CA VAL A 51 17.35 -0.85 -1.65
C VAL A 51 17.90 0.13 -0.64
N GLY A 52 18.14 1.36 -1.06
CA GLY A 52 18.55 2.44 -0.15
C GLY A 52 17.43 2.78 0.83
N ARG A 53 17.77 2.96 2.11
CA ARG A 53 16.79 3.30 3.17
C ARG A 53 15.95 4.54 2.83
N HIS A 54 16.55 5.53 2.17
CA HIS A 54 15.89 6.77 1.74
C HIS A 54 14.77 6.55 0.71
N TYR A 55 14.82 5.46 -0.05
CA TYR A 55 13.86 5.17 -1.13
C TYR A 55 12.86 4.07 -0.77
N LEU A 56 12.95 3.49 0.44
CA LEU A 56 12.08 2.39 0.87
C LEU A 56 10.59 2.71 0.69
N GLN A 57 10.18 3.93 1.05
CA GLN A 57 8.81 4.38 0.88
C GLN A 57 8.38 4.39 -0.60
N THR A 58 9.28 4.79 -1.51
CA THR A 58 8.99 4.84 -2.94
C THR A 58 8.76 3.44 -3.50
N TYR A 59 9.57 2.46 -3.12
CA TYR A 59 9.35 1.07 -3.50
C TYR A 59 8.01 0.55 -2.96
N LEU A 60 7.69 0.82 -1.70
CA LEU A 60 6.40 0.39 -1.13
C LEU A 60 5.22 1.05 -1.85
N ASN A 61 5.31 2.35 -2.14
CA ASN A 61 4.28 3.07 -2.90
C ASN A 61 4.06 2.44 -4.29
N GLU A 62 5.14 2.08 -4.98
CA GLU A 62 5.07 1.37 -6.25
C GLU A 62 4.36 0.02 -6.09
N TYR A 63 4.80 -0.83 -5.17
CA TYR A 63 4.16 -2.14 -4.96
C TYR A 63 2.69 -2.01 -4.56
N SER A 64 2.34 -1.05 -3.70
CA SER A 64 0.95 -0.79 -3.33
C SER A 64 0.13 -0.34 -4.53
N PHE A 65 0.69 0.55 -5.37
CA PHE A 65 0.04 0.99 -6.60
C PHE A 65 -0.25 -0.18 -7.55
N ARG A 66 0.74 -1.05 -7.77
CA ARG A 66 0.62 -2.23 -8.65
C ARG A 66 -0.35 -3.26 -8.08
N TYR A 67 -0.23 -3.59 -6.79
CA TYR A 67 -1.04 -4.63 -6.14
C TYR A 67 -2.53 -4.26 -6.10
N ASN A 68 -2.85 -2.99 -5.82
CA ASN A 68 -4.23 -2.50 -5.80
C ASN A 68 -4.87 -2.46 -7.19
N ARG A 69 -4.07 -2.53 -8.26
CA ARG A 69 -4.50 -2.50 -9.67
C ARG A 69 -4.21 -3.79 -10.41
N ARG A 70 -3.94 -4.89 -9.70
CA ARG A 70 -3.58 -6.18 -10.30
C ARG A 70 -4.67 -6.79 -11.18
N PHE A 71 -5.91 -6.29 -11.07
CA PHE A 71 -7.06 -6.68 -11.89
C PHE A 71 -7.54 -5.57 -12.83
N ASP A 72 -6.80 -4.45 -12.93
CA ASP A 72 -7.11 -3.42 -13.90
C ASP A 72 -6.95 -4.00 -15.31
N VAL A 73 -7.93 -3.72 -16.18
CA VAL A 73 -7.88 -4.09 -17.60
C VAL A 73 -6.88 -3.21 -18.36
N GLN A 74 -6.62 -2.01 -17.84
CA GLN A 74 -5.73 -1.04 -18.47
C GLN A 74 -4.26 -1.40 -18.20
N PRO A 75 -3.37 -1.23 -19.21
CA PRO A 75 -1.94 -1.33 -18.99
C PRO A 75 -1.47 -0.41 -17.86
N MET A 76 -0.59 -0.93 -17.01
CA MET A 76 -0.14 -0.27 -15.77
C MET A 76 0.46 1.12 -16.02
N PHE A 77 1.18 1.30 -17.14
CA PHE A 77 1.72 2.59 -17.55
C PHE A 77 0.61 3.63 -17.79
N LEU A 78 -0.47 3.25 -18.47
CA LEU A 78 -1.60 4.15 -18.72
C LEU A 78 -2.36 4.48 -17.42
N SER A 79 -2.53 3.49 -16.54
CA SER A 79 -3.10 3.73 -15.21
C SER A 79 -2.27 4.70 -14.37
N PHE A 80 -0.95 4.66 -14.50
CA PHE A 80 -0.04 5.60 -13.84
C PHE A 80 -0.14 7.01 -14.41
N LEU A 81 -0.07 7.17 -15.74
CA LEU A 81 -0.19 8.48 -16.39
C LEU A 81 -1.48 9.21 -16.01
N ARG A 82 -2.61 8.49 -15.96
CA ARG A 82 -3.90 9.05 -15.53
C ARG A 82 -3.86 9.59 -14.09
N GLN A 83 -3.04 9.01 -13.22
CA GLN A 83 -2.87 9.49 -11.86
C GLN A 83 -2.03 10.78 -11.79
N VAL A 84 -1.02 10.89 -12.65
CA VAL A 84 -0.22 12.12 -12.80
C VAL A 84 -1.09 13.26 -13.32
N GLU A 85 -1.86 13.02 -14.38
CA GLU A 85 -2.79 14.02 -14.94
C GLU A 85 -3.77 14.55 -13.88
N LYS A 86 -4.37 13.66 -13.10
CA LYS A 86 -5.26 14.05 -11.99
C LYS A 86 -4.55 14.91 -10.95
N ARG A 87 -3.30 14.58 -10.60
CA ARG A 87 -2.50 15.38 -9.66
C ARG A 87 -2.20 16.76 -10.24
N ASP A 88 -1.81 16.86 -11.51
CA ASP A 88 -1.56 18.12 -12.18
C ASP A 88 -2.81 19.00 -12.25
N ALA A 89 -3.98 18.40 -12.48
CA ALA A 89 -5.26 19.12 -12.48
C ALA A 89 -5.64 19.67 -11.09
N VAL A 90 -5.26 18.97 -10.00
CA VAL A 90 -5.44 19.47 -8.62
C VAL A 90 -4.46 20.59 -8.34
N ILE A 91 -3.18 20.42 -8.66
CA ILE A 91 -2.14 21.44 -8.43
C ILE A 91 -2.45 22.73 -9.20
N ARG A 92 -2.95 22.64 -10.44
CA ARG A 92 -3.35 23.83 -11.22
C ARG A 92 -4.60 24.53 -10.69
N ARG A 93 -5.41 23.85 -9.86
CA ARG A 93 -6.60 24.43 -9.22
C ARG A 93 -6.28 25.14 -7.90
N GLU A 94 -5.26 24.70 -7.19
CA GLU A 94 -4.72 25.43 -6.03
C GLU A 94 -3.81 26.55 -6.56
N SER A 95 -4.36 27.75 -6.72
CA SER A 95 -3.55 28.93 -7.01
C SER A 95 -2.50 29.12 -5.92
N VAL A 96 -1.22 29.12 -6.31
CA VAL A 96 -0.11 29.52 -5.45
C VAL A 96 -0.42 30.91 -4.91
N MET A 97 -0.77 31.01 -3.64
CA MET A 97 -0.82 32.29 -2.91
C MET A 97 0.62 32.78 -2.79
N ILE A 98 1.06 33.57 -3.77
CA ILE A 98 2.30 34.33 -3.67
C ILE A 98 2.00 35.46 -2.69
N GLU A 99 2.39 35.29 -1.44
CA GLU A 99 2.39 36.38 -0.46
C GLU A 99 3.34 37.49 -0.98
N PRO A 100 2.86 38.72 -1.18
CA PRO A 100 3.73 39.84 -1.51
C PRO A 100 4.49 40.26 -0.26
N PHE A 101 5.80 40.47 -0.42
CA PHE A 101 6.70 41.01 0.61
C PHE A 101 6.20 42.35 1.17
#